data_AF-A0AA46TE88-F1
#
_entry.id   AF-A0AA46TE88-F1
#
_cell.length_a   1.000
_cell.length_b   1.000
_cell.length_c   1.000
_cell.angle_alpha   90.00
_cell.angle_beta   90.00
_cell.angle_gamma   90.00
#
_symmetry.space_group_name_H-M   'P 1'
#
loop_
_entity.id
_entity.type
_entity.pdbx_description
1 polymer ?
#
loop_
_entity_poly.entity_id
_entity_poly.type
_entity_poly.pdbx_seq_one_letter_code
_entity_poly.pdbx_strand_id
1 'polypeptide(L)' 'MSEPLDVRLRDEQALDEIELTSDLIIAASEHPGPLTQQQVDDILGIP' A
#
# COMPACT_ATOMS: atom_id res chain seq x y z
N MET A 1 -8.88 28.00 6.14
CA MET A 1 -9.18 26.80 6.93
C MET A 1 -8.60 25.65 6.13
N SER A 2 -7.37 25.24 6.47
CA SER A 2 -6.67 24.18 5.74
C SER A 2 -7.15 22.83 6.23
N GLU A 3 -7.49 21.93 5.31
CA GLU A 3 -8.03 20.61 5.64
C GLU A 3 -7.07 19.81 6.54
N PRO A 4 -7.54 19.25 7.66
CA PRO A 4 -6.72 18.47 8.60
C PRO A 4 -6.06 17.21 8.02
N LEU A 5 -6.39 16.86 6.77
CA LEU A 5 -5.76 15.77 6.04
C LEU A 5 -4.31 16.12 5.63
N ASP A 6 -4.04 17.37 5.26
CA ASP A 6 -2.79 17.78 4.59
C ASP A 6 -1.56 17.83 5.53
N VAL A 7 -1.74 17.95 6.84
CA VAL A 7 -0.62 18.08 7.80
C VAL A 7 -0.17 16.73 8.38
N ARG A 8 -1.03 15.70 8.36
CA ARG A 8 -0.68 14.34 8.83
C ARG A 8 -0.21 13.41 7.71
N LEU A 9 -0.72 13.60 6.49
CA LEU A 9 -0.28 12.90 5.28
C LEU A 9 1.10 13.35 4.78
N ARG A 10 1.91 14.09 5.56
CA ARG A 10 3.29 14.44 5.18
C ARG A 10 4.34 13.70 6.00
N ASP A 11 3.91 12.87 6.94
CA ASP A 11 4.82 11.90 7.55
C ASP A 11 5.17 10.89 6.46
N GLU A 12 6.38 11.00 5.89
CA GLU A 12 6.83 10.19 4.76
C GLU A 12 6.65 8.69 5.05
N GLN A 13 6.87 8.26 6.30
CA GLN A 13 6.65 6.86 6.69
C GLN A 13 5.17 6.45 6.63
N ALA A 14 4.26 7.37 7.02
CA ALA A 14 2.83 7.09 6.94
C ALA A 14 2.33 7.08 5.49
N LEU A 15 2.92 7.91 4.61
CA LEU A 15 2.63 7.87 3.19
C LEU A 15 3.12 6.57 2.55
N ASP A 16 4.35 6.16 2.86
CA ASP A 16 4.92 4.91 2.36
C ASP A 16 4.04 3.70 2.74
N GLU A 17 3.55 3.66 3.98
CA GLU A 17 2.66 2.59 4.46
C GLU A 17 1.29 2.59 3.73
N ILE A 18 0.74 3.78 3.45
CA ILE A 18 -0.52 3.92 2.70
C ILE A 18 -0.35 3.44 1.26
N GLU A 19 0.76 3.81 0.62
CA GLU A 19 1.10 3.38 -0.74
C GLU A 19 1.22 1.85 -0.78
N LEU A 20 2.04 1.27 0.11
CA LEU A 20 2.26 -0.16 0.22
C LEU A 20 0.95 -0.94 0.44
N THR A 21 0.10 -0.45 1.35
CA THR A 21 -1.21 -1.06 1.62
C THR A 21 -2.13 -0.97 0.41
N SER A 22 -2.11 0.16 -0.30
CA SER A 22 -2.93 0.38 -1.48
C SER A 22 -2.53 -0.57 -2.62
N ASP A 23 -1.23 -0.76 -2.83
CA ASP A 23 -0.70 -1.68 -3.84
C ASP A 23 -1.14 -3.12 -3.58
N LEU A 24 -1.10 -3.57 -2.31
CA LEU A 24 -1.61 -4.89 -1.92
C LEU A 24 -3.11 -5.04 -2.17
N ILE A 25 -3.91 -4.02 -1.85
CA ILE A 25 -5.36 -4.03 -2.07
C ILE A 25 -5.67 -4.11 -3.57
N ILE A 26 -4.98 -3.34 -4.40
CA ILE A 26 -5.14 -3.34 -5.86
C ILE A 26 -4.80 -4.72 -6.42
N ALA A 27 -3.63 -5.25 -6.09
CA ALA A 27 -3.19 -6.56 -6.56
C ALA A 27 -4.16 -7.68 -6.16
N ALA A 28 -4.66 -7.66 -4.93
CA ALA A 28 -5.65 -8.63 -4.46
C ALA A 28 -7.01 -8.49 -5.17
N SER A 29 -7.40 -7.26 -5.53
CA SER A 29 -8.67 -6.98 -6.20
C SER A 29 -8.67 -7.37 -7.68
N GLU A 30 -7.50 -7.28 -8.34
CA GLU A 30 -7.33 -7.63 -9.75
C GLU A 30 -7.05 -9.13 -9.97
N HIS A 31 -6.65 -9.83 -8.91
CA HIS A 31 -6.37 -11.26 -8.99
C HIS A 31 -7.65 -12.09 -8.72
N PRO A 32 -7.98 -13.08 -9.57
CA PRO A 32 -9.21 -13.88 -9.45
C PRO A 32 -9.26 -14.84 -8.25
N GLY A 33 -8.29 -14.74 -7.33
CA GLY A 33 -8.17 -15.56 -6.13
C GLY A 33 -7.08 -15.00 -5.20
N PRO A 34 -6.79 -15.67 -4.07
CA PRO A 34 -5.75 -15.21 -3.15
C PRO A 34 -4.39 -15.05 -3.84
N LEU A 35 -3.66 -14.00 -3.48
CA LEU A 35 -2.26 -13.87 -3.85
C LEU A 35 -1.45 -14.98 -3.18
N THR A 36 -0.48 -15.53 -3.90
CA THR A 36 0.53 -16.40 -3.32
C THR A 36 1.51 -15.59 -2.49
N GLN A 37 2.20 -16.24 -1.55
CA GLN A 37 3.23 -15.58 -0.73
C GLN A 37 4.29 -14.90 -1.61
N GLN A 38 4.75 -15.56 -2.68
CA GLN A 38 5.72 -14.99 -3.60
C GLN A 38 5.23 -13.69 -4.26
N GLN A 39 3.95 -13.65 -4.67
CA GLN A 39 3.37 -12.43 -5.26
C GLN A 39 3.29 -11.29 -4.24
N VAL A 40 3.01 -11.61 -2.98
CA VAL A 40 3.04 -10.63 -1.89
C VAL A 40 4.46 -10.12 -1.67
N ASP A 41 5.44 -11.02 -1.60
CA ASP A 41 6.85 -10.66 -1.39
C ASP A 41 7.38 -9.79 -2.54
N ASP A 42 7.01 -10.09 -3.78
CA ASP A 42 7.36 -9.28 -4.96
C ASP A 42 6.78 -7.85 -4.87
N ILE A 43 5.54 -7.69 -4.39
CA ILE A 43 4.91 -6.37 -4.17
C ILE A 43 5.57 -5.62 -3.01
N LEU A 44 5.95 -6.34 -1.96
CA LEU A 44 6.64 -5.77 -0.80
C LEU A 44 8.14 -5.52 -1.06
N GLY A 45 8.67 -5.94 -2.21
CA GLY A 45 10.09 -5.83 -2.55
C GLY A 45 11.01 -6.69 -1.68
N ILE A 46 10.49 -7.77 -1.10
CA ILE A 46 11.21 -8.68 -0.21
C ILE A 46 11.84 -9.82 -1.06
N PRO A 47 13.16 -10.04 -0.98
CA PRO A 47 13.86 -11.07 -1.75
C PRO A 47 13.63 -12.50 -1.26
#